data_AF-A0A0J1BY34-F1
#
_entry.id   AF-A0A0J1BY34-F1
#
_cell.length_a   1.000
_cell.length_b   1.000
_cell.length_c   1.000
_cell.angle_alpha   90.00
_cell.angle_beta   90.00
_cell.angle_gamma   90.00
#
_symmetry.space_group_name_H-M   'P 1'
#
loop_
_entity.id
_entity.type
_entity.pdbx_description
1 polymer ?
#
loop_
_entity_poly.entity_id
_entity_poly.type
_entity_poly.pdbx_seq_one_letter_code
_entity_poly.pdbx_strand_id
1 'polypeptide(L)'
;MRRWLDLAHRDLVRHSPVLNALNVFPVADSDTGTNLATTVRAAAEAAGVLETGDVGELLALAGQAALEEARGNSGTLFSVFLTAVGQSLEGQTRMSAESVRVALHAGHVRAWSVLSDPVAGTMLSVLEAAAAVPVPQDVGDGSNQQLKDFLAQVGEAARAAVLATPEQLEILRETGTVDAGALGMLVVLDALARTVGGDDAGDEAGLDQLIDDAAARAAGVHAAPHTVHGGVEVMCTVELSPLDAAELRHELSEVGSSVIMSAVSEAGDGYRWRVHVHVERTEEALAVIGARGEAVNLTVTSLSEADG
;
A
#
# COMPACT_ATOMS: atom_id res chain seq x y z
N MET A 1 1.68 -2.39 -17.89
CA MET A 1 0.88 -2.11 -16.69
C MET A 1 -0.14 -3.19 -16.37
N ARG A 2 -1.07 -3.59 -17.28
CA ARG A 2 -1.99 -4.72 -17.03
C ARG A 2 -1.27 -5.99 -16.56
N ARG A 3 -0.30 -6.45 -17.35
CA ARG A 3 0.55 -7.61 -17.01
C ARG A 3 1.26 -7.46 -15.66
N TRP A 4 1.63 -6.23 -15.28
CA TRP A 4 2.27 -5.97 -14.00
C TRP A 4 1.28 -6.16 -12.85
N LEU A 5 0.09 -5.57 -12.95
CA LEU A 5 -0.96 -5.74 -11.92
C LEU A 5 -1.39 -7.22 -11.81
N ASP A 6 -1.52 -7.93 -12.93
CA ASP A 6 -1.82 -9.36 -12.95
C ASP A 6 -0.73 -10.20 -12.26
N LEU A 7 0.55 -9.90 -12.54
CA LEU A 7 1.69 -10.59 -11.93
C LEU A 7 1.78 -10.28 -10.43
N ALA A 8 1.67 -9.00 -10.05
CA ALA A 8 1.67 -8.56 -8.66
C ALA A 8 0.54 -9.23 -7.86
N HIS A 9 -0.67 -9.30 -8.43
CA HIS A 9 -1.79 -10.02 -7.80
C HIS A 9 -1.45 -11.50 -7.58
N ARG A 10 -0.96 -12.20 -8.60
CA ARG A 10 -0.61 -13.63 -8.50
C ARG A 10 0.45 -13.88 -7.43
N ASP A 11 1.48 -13.04 -7.38
CA ASP A 11 2.58 -13.20 -6.42
C ASP A 11 2.13 -12.86 -5.00
N LEU A 12 1.31 -11.81 -4.83
CA LEU A 12 0.69 -11.53 -3.54
C LEU A 12 -0.21 -12.68 -3.07
N VAL A 13 -0.99 -13.30 -3.95
CA VAL A 13 -1.78 -14.51 -3.60
C VAL A 13 -0.87 -15.65 -3.16
N ARG A 14 0.23 -15.91 -3.90
CA ARG A 14 1.22 -16.94 -3.57
C ARG A 14 1.83 -16.71 -2.18
N HIS A 15 2.17 -15.47 -1.85
CA HIS A 15 2.89 -15.12 -0.63
C HIS A 15 1.97 -14.67 0.53
N SER A 16 0.66 -14.56 0.30
CA SER A 16 -0.33 -14.13 1.30
C SER A 16 -0.22 -14.86 2.64
N PRO A 17 -0.05 -16.21 2.69
CA PRO A 17 0.08 -16.90 3.98
C PRO A 17 1.27 -16.42 4.81
N VAL A 18 2.41 -16.11 4.17
CA VAL A 18 3.60 -15.61 4.87
C VAL A 18 3.41 -14.17 5.30
N LEU A 19 2.86 -13.32 4.41
CA LEU A 19 2.55 -11.92 4.74
C LEU A 19 1.56 -11.82 5.91
N ASN A 20 0.54 -12.69 5.93
CA ASN A 20 -0.42 -12.78 7.02
C ASN A 20 0.27 -13.22 8.33
N ALA A 21 1.17 -14.20 8.28
CA ALA A 21 1.91 -14.67 9.46
C ALA A 21 2.89 -13.63 10.03
N LEU A 22 3.36 -12.70 9.21
CA LEU A 22 4.24 -11.58 9.62
C LEU A 22 3.47 -10.37 10.17
N ASN A 23 2.13 -10.37 10.04
CA ASN A 23 1.32 -9.21 10.39
C ASN A 23 1.23 -9.06 11.92
N VAL A 24 2.14 -8.27 12.47
CA VAL A 24 2.26 -7.99 13.91
C VAL A 24 2.10 -6.50 14.24
N PHE A 25 1.96 -5.64 13.23
CA PHE A 25 1.85 -4.19 13.37
C PHE A 25 0.92 -3.58 12.30
N PRO A 26 0.09 -2.56 12.64
CA PRO A 26 -0.19 -2.07 13.99
C PRO A 26 -1.12 -3.01 14.77
N VAL A 27 -1.84 -3.88 14.05
CA VAL A 27 -2.75 -4.89 14.62
C VAL A 27 -2.36 -6.25 14.07
N ALA A 28 -2.30 -7.26 14.93
CA ALA A 28 -1.94 -8.62 14.58
C ALA A 28 -3.17 -9.46 14.14
N ASP A 29 -3.92 -8.96 13.17
CA ASP A 29 -5.17 -9.58 12.66
C ASP A 29 -4.93 -10.60 11.52
N SER A 30 -3.67 -10.86 11.17
CA SER A 30 -3.27 -11.88 10.19
C SER A 30 -3.89 -11.72 8.79
N ASP A 31 -4.15 -10.49 8.34
CA ASP A 31 -4.83 -10.26 7.06
C ASP A 31 -4.03 -9.48 5.99
N THR A 32 -2.84 -8.95 6.32
CA THR A 32 -2.10 -8.02 5.44
C THR A 32 -1.91 -8.54 4.01
N GLY A 33 -1.53 -9.80 3.83
CA GLY A 33 -1.38 -10.42 2.52
C GLY A 33 -2.71 -10.54 1.78
N THR A 34 -3.76 -10.94 2.49
CA THR A 34 -5.13 -11.07 1.94
C THR A 34 -5.69 -9.72 1.50
N ASN A 35 -5.49 -8.67 2.31
CA ASN A 35 -5.90 -7.31 2.01
C ASN A 35 -5.16 -6.76 0.78
N LEU A 36 -3.84 -6.92 0.70
CA LEU A 36 -3.07 -6.53 -0.49
C LEU A 36 -3.49 -7.31 -1.74
N ALA A 37 -3.61 -8.63 -1.66
CA ALA A 37 -4.02 -9.45 -2.80
C ALA A 37 -5.42 -9.06 -3.32
N THR A 38 -6.39 -8.85 -2.41
CA THR A 38 -7.75 -8.42 -2.77
C THR A 38 -7.75 -7.05 -3.43
N THR A 39 -6.96 -6.13 -2.90
CA THR A 39 -6.84 -4.76 -3.41
C THR A 39 -6.20 -4.73 -4.80
N VAL A 40 -5.09 -5.45 -4.99
CA VAL A 40 -4.40 -5.53 -6.30
C VAL A 40 -5.25 -6.26 -7.33
N ARG A 41 -6.04 -7.25 -6.92
CA ARG A 41 -7.04 -7.91 -7.80
C ARG A 41 -8.02 -6.89 -8.38
N ALA A 42 -8.59 -6.02 -7.54
CA ALA A 42 -9.53 -4.98 -7.99
C ALA A 42 -8.87 -4.00 -8.98
N ALA A 43 -7.63 -3.58 -8.71
CA ALA A 43 -6.84 -2.80 -9.66
C ALA A 43 -6.62 -3.52 -11.00
N ALA A 44 -6.24 -4.80 -10.94
CA ALA A 44 -5.97 -5.61 -12.14
C ALA A 44 -7.25 -5.81 -12.99
N GLU A 45 -8.37 -6.11 -12.35
CA GLU A 45 -9.68 -6.27 -13.02
C GLU A 45 -10.11 -4.96 -13.71
N ALA A 46 -10.03 -3.82 -13.02
CA ALA A 46 -10.36 -2.51 -13.59
C ALA A 46 -9.41 -2.12 -14.73
N ALA A 47 -8.10 -2.34 -14.54
CA ALA A 47 -7.11 -2.13 -15.59
C ALA A 47 -7.31 -3.06 -16.79
N GLY A 48 -7.91 -4.23 -16.61
CA GLY A 48 -8.15 -5.23 -17.64
C GLY A 48 -9.29 -4.89 -18.60
N VAL A 49 -10.29 -4.12 -18.13
CA VAL A 49 -11.51 -3.80 -18.91
C VAL A 49 -11.47 -2.44 -19.61
N LEU A 50 -10.67 -1.49 -19.13
CA LEU A 50 -10.51 -0.19 -19.78
C LEU A 50 -9.83 -0.38 -21.15
N GLU A 51 -10.14 0.39 -22.17
CA GLU A 51 -9.40 0.38 -23.44
C GLU A 51 -8.79 1.76 -23.64
N THR A 52 -7.50 1.91 -23.30
CA THR A 52 -6.76 3.17 -23.41
C THR A 52 -5.30 2.92 -23.75
N GLY A 53 -4.69 3.87 -24.47
CA GLY A 53 -3.26 3.95 -24.69
C GLY A 53 -2.51 4.78 -23.64
N ASP A 54 -3.24 5.46 -22.75
CA ASP A 54 -2.71 6.30 -21.69
C ASP A 54 -2.41 5.45 -20.44
N VAL A 55 -1.14 5.48 -20.02
CA VAL A 55 -0.67 4.72 -18.86
C VAL A 55 -1.20 5.33 -17.56
N GLY A 56 -1.26 6.66 -17.48
CA GLY A 56 -1.74 7.37 -16.30
C GLY A 56 -3.23 7.19 -16.09
N GLU A 57 -4.04 7.32 -17.14
CA GLU A 57 -5.48 7.04 -17.10
C GLU A 57 -5.75 5.62 -16.61
N LEU A 58 -5.03 4.63 -17.14
CA LEU A 58 -5.16 3.23 -16.76
C LEU A 58 -4.84 3.00 -15.28
N LEU A 59 -3.75 3.58 -14.78
CA LEU A 59 -3.33 3.41 -13.39
C LEU A 59 -4.16 4.22 -12.42
N ALA A 60 -4.66 5.39 -12.82
CA ALA A 60 -5.57 6.20 -12.01
C ALA A 60 -6.90 5.46 -11.80
N LEU A 61 -7.47 4.88 -12.87
CA LEU A 61 -8.67 4.04 -12.75
C LEU A 61 -8.41 2.80 -11.88
N ALA A 62 -7.27 2.12 -12.09
CA ALA A 62 -6.89 0.96 -11.29
C ALA A 62 -6.73 1.30 -9.81
N GLY A 63 -6.09 2.44 -9.50
CA GLY A 63 -5.93 2.96 -8.15
C GLY A 63 -7.25 3.31 -7.48
N GLN A 64 -8.19 3.90 -8.22
CA GLN A 64 -9.53 4.19 -7.71
C GLN A 64 -10.29 2.89 -7.38
N ALA A 65 -10.31 1.92 -8.30
CA ALA A 65 -10.98 0.64 -8.08
C ALA A 65 -10.37 -0.12 -6.90
N ALA A 66 -9.03 -0.09 -6.77
CA ALA A 66 -8.34 -0.61 -5.61
C ALA A 66 -8.78 0.08 -4.32
N LEU A 67 -8.92 1.41 -4.31
CA LEU A 67 -9.30 2.17 -3.11
C LEU A 67 -10.74 1.91 -2.67
N GLU A 68 -11.63 1.64 -3.62
CA GLU A 68 -13.03 1.28 -3.36
C GLU A 68 -13.15 -0.10 -2.71
N GLU A 69 -12.32 -1.07 -3.13
CA GLU A 69 -12.28 -2.43 -2.59
C GLU A 69 -11.27 -2.61 -1.44
N ALA A 70 -10.47 -1.58 -1.15
CA ALA A 70 -9.43 -1.63 -0.14
C ALA A 70 -10.01 -1.96 1.23
N ARG A 71 -9.29 -2.86 1.91
CA ARG A 71 -9.46 -3.23 3.32
C ARG A 71 -8.13 -3.11 4.02
N GLY A 72 -8.15 -2.79 5.31
CA GLY A 72 -6.93 -2.62 6.07
C GLY A 72 -6.10 -1.40 5.63
N ASN A 73 -5.09 -1.11 6.44
CA ASN A 73 -4.14 -0.04 6.16
C ASN A 73 -3.32 -0.34 4.89
N SER A 74 -2.88 -1.58 4.71
CA SER A 74 -2.01 -1.99 3.61
C SER A 74 -2.70 -1.85 2.25
N GLY A 75 -3.94 -2.31 2.12
CA GLY A 75 -4.74 -2.14 0.90
C GLY A 75 -5.04 -0.67 0.60
N THR A 76 -5.44 0.10 1.62
CA THR A 76 -5.74 1.52 1.46
C THR A 76 -4.51 2.30 1.01
N LEU A 77 -3.35 2.07 1.64
CA LEU A 77 -2.11 2.78 1.32
C LEU A 77 -1.57 2.42 -0.07
N PHE A 78 -1.64 1.15 -0.46
CA PHE A 78 -1.29 0.73 -1.81
C PHE A 78 -2.18 1.43 -2.86
N SER A 79 -3.48 1.50 -2.62
CA SER A 79 -4.44 2.13 -3.54
C SER A 79 -4.18 3.62 -3.72
N VAL A 80 -3.86 4.30 -2.61
CA VAL A 80 -3.47 5.71 -2.58
C VAL A 80 -2.16 5.93 -3.37
N PHE A 81 -1.17 5.06 -3.16
CA PHE A 81 0.08 5.08 -3.93
C PHE A 81 -0.18 4.90 -5.44
N LEU A 82 -0.97 3.89 -5.82
CA LEU A 82 -1.26 3.56 -7.21
C LEU A 82 -2.00 4.71 -7.92
N THR A 83 -2.94 5.33 -7.22
CA THR A 83 -3.69 6.49 -7.73
C THR A 83 -2.75 7.67 -8.02
N ALA A 84 -1.83 8.00 -7.11
CA ALA A 84 -0.87 9.08 -7.29
C ALA A 84 0.16 8.78 -8.39
N VAL A 85 0.60 7.53 -8.53
CA VAL A 85 1.42 7.08 -9.65
C VAL A 85 0.69 7.29 -10.98
N GLY A 86 -0.59 6.92 -11.05
CA GLY A 86 -1.41 7.11 -12.25
C GLY A 86 -1.59 8.58 -12.63
N GLN A 87 -1.95 9.43 -11.67
CA GLN A 87 -2.07 10.87 -11.87
C GLN A 87 -0.75 11.50 -12.36
N SER A 88 0.39 11.06 -11.82
CA SER A 88 1.69 11.55 -12.25
C SER A 88 2.07 11.16 -13.69
N LEU A 89 1.41 10.14 -14.25
CA LEU A 89 1.68 9.59 -15.58
C LEU A 89 0.58 9.95 -16.60
N GLU A 90 -0.37 10.80 -16.24
CA GLU A 90 -1.47 11.21 -17.11
C GLU A 90 -0.97 11.80 -18.44
N GLY A 91 -1.58 11.40 -19.55
CA GLY A 91 -1.18 11.79 -20.90
C GLY A 91 -0.02 10.98 -21.47
N GLN A 92 0.63 10.11 -20.69
CA GLN A 92 1.80 9.36 -21.15
C GLN A 92 1.42 8.01 -21.75
N THR A 93 1.83 7.75 -22.99
CA THR A 93 1.63 6.45 -23.64
C THR A 93 2.82 5.49 -23.47
N ARG A 94 3.94 5.98 -22.92
CA ARG A 94 5.18 5.22 -22.66
C ARG A 94 5.87 5.81 -21.43
N MET A 95 6.58 4.96 -20.69
CA MET A 95 7.35 5.37 -19.51
C MET A 95 8.85 5.37 -19.81
N SER A 96 9.56 6.38 -19.32
CA SER A 96 11.02 6.43 -19.17
C SER A 96 11.41 6.23 -17.70
N ALA A 97 12.69 5.95 -17.42
CA ALA A 97 13.20 5.88 -16.04
C ALA A 97 12.84 7.14 -15.23
N GLU A 98 12.99 8.33 -15.84
CA GLU A 98 12.65 9.61 -15.20
C GLU A 98 11.16 9.74 -14.90
N SER A 99 10.28 9.36 -15.83
CA SER A 99 8.83 9.40 -15.58
C SER A 99 8.42 8.46 -14.43
N VAL A 100 9.05 7.27 -14.33
CA VAL A 100 8.78 6.33 -13.24
C VAL A 100 9.34 6.86 -11.93
N ARG A 101 10.54 7.45 -11.91
CA ARG A 101 11.11 8.10 -10.71
C ARG A 101 10.18 9.18 -10.17
N VAL A 102 9.68 10.06 -11.04
CA VAL A 102 8.72 11.10 -10.66
C VAL A 102 7.42 10.50 -10.12
N ALA A 103 6.89 9.46 -10.77
CA ALA A 103 5.65 8.81 -10.33
C ALA A 103 5.81 8.08 -8.98
N LEU A 104 6.94 7.39 -8.75
CA LEU A 104 7.27 6.77 -7.46
C LEU A 104 7.39 7.83 -6.36
N HIS A 105 8.02 8.96 -6.65
CA HIS A 105 8.10 10.07 -5.71
C HIS A 105 6.72 10.65 -5.38
N ALA A 106 5.84 10.84 -6.38
CA ALA A 106 4.47 11.29 -6.15
C ALA A 106 3.68 10.29 -5.30
N GLY A 107 3.80 8.99 -5.59
CA GLY A 107 3.21 7.91 -4.80
C GLY A 107 3.68 7.90 -3.35
N HIS A 108 4.99 8.03 -3.12
CA HIS A 108 5.58 8.15 -1.79
C HIS A 108 5.03 9.35 -1.02
N VAL A 109 5.09 10.56 -1.60
CA VAL A 109 4.58 11.78 -0.95
C VAL A 109 3.10 11.63 -0.59
N ARG A 110 2.31 11.05 -1.51
CA ARG A 110 0.88 10.83 -1.28
C ARG A 110 0.64 9.86 -0.13
N ALA A 111 1.32 8.71 -0.12
CA ALA A 111 1.18 7.68 0.91
C ALA A 111 1.47 8.23 2.31
N TRP A 112 2.50 9.07 2.45
CA TRP A 112 2.79 9.76 3.72
C TRP A 112 1.71 10.78 4.10
N SER A 113 1.19 11.55 3.14
CA SER A 113 0.28 12.67 3.41
C SER A 113 -1.12 12.28 3.91
N VAL A 114 -1.56 11.05 3.62
CA VAL A 114 -2.92 10.58 3.96
C VAL A 114 -3.03 10.01 5.38
N LEU A 115 -1.89 9.75 6.02
CA LEU A 115 -1.79 9.24 7.38
C LEU A 115 -1.75 10.38 8.39
N SER A 116 -2.45 10.23 9.53
CA SER A 116 -2.31 11.17 10.65
C SER A 116 -1.00 10.97 11.42
N ASP A 117 -0.54 9.72 11.56
CA ASP A 117 0.70 9.36 12.24
C ASP A 117 1.49 8.35 11.38
N PRO A 118 2.31 8.82 10.43
CA PRO A 118 3.09 7.94 9.57
C PRO A 118 4.27 7.32 10.32
N VAL A 119 4.44 6.02 10.17
CA VAL A 119 5.42 5.24 10.93
C VAL A 119 6.48 4.64 10.00
N ALA A 120 7.75 4.99 10.24
CA ALA A 120 8.89 4.34 9.59
C ALA A 120 8.98 2.87 9.99
N GLY A 121 9.61 2.05 9.16
CA GLY A 121 9.69 0.60 9.32
C GLY A 121 8.46 -0.14 8.79
N THR A 122 7.56 0.57 8.11
CA THR A 122 6.39 0.00 7.42
C THR A 122 6.59 0.03 5.90
N MET A 123 5.54 -0.26 5.14
CA MET A 123 5.45 0.02 3.68
C MET A 123 6.00 1.39 3.29
N LEU A 124 5.86 2.41 4.15
CA LEU A 124 6.37 3.75 3.89
C LEU A 124 7.89 3.79 3.64
N SER A 125 8.68 2.99 4.38
CA SER A 125 10.14 2.93 4.20
C SER A 125 10.52 2.38 2.82
N VAL A 126 9.74 1.42 2.31
CA VAL A 126 9.97 0.85 0.97
C VAL A 126 9.64 1.87 -0.12
N LEU A 127 8.53 2.60 0.04
CA LEU A 127 8.15 3.68 -0.88
C LEU A 127 9.17 4.82 -0.89
N GLU A 128 9.67 5.21 0.29
CA GLU A 128 10.72 6.23 0.42
C GLU A 128 12.01 5.80 -0.28
N ALA A 129 12.48 4.57 -0.01
CA ALA A 129 13.69 4.04 -0.62
C ALA A 129 13.56 3.94 -2.15
N ALA A 130 12.42 3.45 -2.65
CA ALA A 130 12.14 3.36 -4.08
C ALA A 130 12.12 4.75 -4.76
N ALA A 131 11.52 5.75 -4.11
CA ALA A 131 11.44 7.12 -4.62
C ALA A 131 12.79 7.86 -4.61
N ALA A 132 13.73 7.45 -3.76
CA ALA A 132 15.05 8.06 -3.61
C ALA A 132 16.08 7.57 -4.65
N VAL A 133 15.78 6.51 -5.41
CA VAL A 133 16.72 5.96 -6.39
C VAL A 133 16.97 6.97 -7.53
N PRO A 134 18.23 7.29 -7.86
CA PRO A 134 18.55 8.17 -8.98
C PRO A 134 18.43 7.43 -10.32
N VAL A 135 18.09 8.16 -11.40
CA VAL A 135 18.11 7.60 -12.76
C VAL A 135 19.56 7.34 -13.20
N PRO A 136 19.90 6.14 -13.71
CA PRO A 136 21.23 5.83 -14.25
C PRO A 136 21.62 6.75 -15.41
N GLN A 137 22.88 7.19 -15.43
CA GLN A 137 23.41 8.16 -16.41
C GLN A 137 24.46 7.56 -17.35
N ASP A 138 24.81 6.29 -17.15
CA ASP A 138 25.83 5.54 -17.87
C ASP A 138 25.30 4.80 -19.12
N VAL A 139 23.97 4.87 -19.34
CA VAL A 139 23.26 4.33 -20.50
C VAL A 139 22.46 5.41 -21.21
N GLY A 140 21.99 5.13 -22.43
CA GLY A 140 21.28 6.12 -23.25
C GLY A 140 20.02 6.65 -22.58
N ASP A 141 19.89 7.98 -22.53
CA ASP A 141 18.74 8.68 -21.92
C ASP A 141 17.42 8.28 -22.60
N GLY A 142 16.40 8.01 -21.78
CA GLY A 142 15.08 7.56 -22.22
C GLY A 142 15.05 6.16 -22.86
N SER A 143 16.16 5.41 -22.83
CA SER A 143 16.21 4.08 -23.42
C SER A 143 15.51 3.03 -22.55
N ASN A 144 15.08 1.93 -23.18
CA ASN A 144 14.53 0.78 -22.45
C ASN A 144 15.55 0.20 -21.47
N GLN A 145 16.85 0.24 -21.78
CA GLN A 145 17.89 -0.27 -20.90
C GLN A 145 17.99 0.56 -19.62
N GLN A 146 17.96 1.90 -19.73
CA GLN A 146 17.94 2.79 -18.57
C GLN A 146 16.77 2.53 -17.64
N LEU A 147 15.57 2.28 -18.20
CA LEU A 147 14.41 1.93 -17.39
C LEU A 147 14.59 0.58 -16.67
N LYS A 148 15.17 -0.43 -17.34
CA LYS A 148 15.45 -1.73 -16.71
C LYS A 148 16.46 -1.60 -15.57
N ASP A 149 17.57 -0.90 -15.82
CA ASP A 149 18.63 -0.69 -14.82
C ASP A 149 18.11 0.12 -13.63
N PHE A 150 17.28 1.12 -13.88
CA PHE A 150 16.60 1.89 -12.85
C PHE A 150 15.68 1.02 -11.98
N LEU A 151 14.83 0.19 -12.59
CA LEU A 151 13.92 -0.69 -11.84
C LEU A 151 14.65 -1.77 -11.05
N ALA A 152 15.78 -2.28 -11.55
CA ALA A 152 16.64 -3.18 -10.79
C ALA A 152 17.18 -2.49 -9.53
N GLN A 153 17.67 -1.25 -9.65
CA GLN A 153 18.13 -0.47 -8.49
C GLN A 153 17.00 -0.12 -7.51
N VAL A 154 15.78 0.12 -8.01
CA VAL A 154 14.57 0.27 -7.17
C VAL A 154 14.28 -1.01 -6.40
N GLY A 155 14.36 -2.18 -7.03
CA GLY A 155 14.19 -3.48 -6.37
C GLY A 155 15.21 -3.69 -5.24
N GLU A 156 16.49 -3.41 -5.49
CA GLU A 156 17.55 -3.50 -4.47
C GLU A 156 17.32 -2.55 -3.30
N ALA A 157 16.95 -1.29 -3.58
CA ALA A 157 16.66 -0.30 -2.54
C ALA A 157 15.44 -0.69 -1.70
N ALA A 158 14.38 -1.17 -2.35
CA ALA A 158 13.19 -1.68 -1.68
C ALA A 158 13.51 -2.90 -0.81
N ARG A 159 14.32 -3.85 -1.30
CA ARG A 159 14.76 -5.03 -0.55
C ARG A 159 15.58 -4.64 0.68
N ALA A 160 16.52 -3.70 0.53
CA ALA A 160 17.29 -3.17 1.65
C ALA A 160 16.39 -2.50 2.70
N ALA A 161 15.37 -1.74 2.27
CA ALA A 161 14.42 -1.12 3.17
C ALA A 161 13.58 -2.14 3.97
N VAL A 162 13.13 -3.23 3.32
CA VAL A 162 12.45 -4.35 4.02
C VAL A 162 13.35 -4.96 5.09
N LEU A 163 14.61 -5.22 4.76
CA LEU A 163 15.55 -5.82 5.72
C LEU A 163 15.89 -4.88 6.90
N ALA A 164 15.74 -3.57 6.71
CA ALA A 164 15.99 -2.56 7.74
C ALA A 164 14.78 -2.29 8.64
N THR A 165 13.58 -2.79 8.32
CA THR A 165 12.38 -2.53 9.15
C THR A 165 12.53 -2.96 10.62
N PRO A 166 13.23 -4.06 10.99
CA PRO A 166 13.46 -4.40 12.40
C PRO A 166 14.34 -3.40 13.15
N GLU A 167 15.12 -2.58 12.45
CA GLU A 167 15.92 -1.50 13.07
C GLU A 167 15.09 -0.23 13.32
N GLN A 168 13.94 -0.12 12.65
CA GLN A 168 13.08 1.07 12.64
C GLN A 168 11.85 0.92 13.56
N LEU A 169 11.38 -0.31 13.78
CA LEU A 169 10.23 -0.61 14.63
C LEU A 169 10.57 -1.62 15.72
N GLU A 170 10.32 -1.24 16.97
CA GLU A 170 10.66 -2.05 18.14
C GLU A 170 9.98 -3.42 18.13
N ILE A 171 8.70 -3.49 17.78
CA ILE A 171 7.96 -4.76 17.71
C ILE A 171 8.57 -5.75 16.70
N LEU A 172 9.07 -5.24 15.57
CA LEU A 172 9.74 -6.03 14.54
C LEU A 172 11.13 -6.49 15.01
N ARG A 173 11.83 -5.65 15.79
CA ARG A 173 13.09 -6.02 16.44
C ARG A 173 12.92 -7.15 17.44
N GLU A 174 11.87 -7.08 18.26
CA GLU A 174 11.57 -8.06 19.31
C GLU A 174 11.16 -9.43 18.76
N THR A 175 10.35 -9.41 17.71
CA THR A 175 9.94 -10.62 16.97
C THR A 175 11.02 -11.12 16.01
N GLY A 176 12.00 -10.27 15.68
CA GLY A 176 13.03 -10.57 14.70
C GLY A 176 12.51 -10.70 13.28
N THR A 177 11.28 -10.24 12.99
CA THR A 177 10.63 -10.33 11.68
C THR A 177 10.66 -9.00 10.95
N VAL A 178 10.56 -9.04 9.62
CA VAL A 178 10.35 -7.84 8.79
C VAL A 178 8.88 -7.42 8.78
N ASP A 179 8.59 -6.20 8.35
CA ASP A 179 7.21 -5.72 8.22
C ASP A 179 6.47 -6.40 7.06
N ALA A 180 5.24 -6.83 7.32
CA ALA A 180 4.41 -7.50 6.33
C ALA A 180 4.01 -6.56 5.18
N GLY A 181 3.69 -5.30 5.48
CA GLY A 181 3.31 -4.31 4.46
C GLY A 181 4.48 -3.93 3.55
N ALA A 182 5.67 -3.76 4.13
CA ALA A 182 6.93 -3.50 3.42
C ALA A 182 7.27 -4.66 2.49
N LEU A 183 7.23 -5.90 2.98
CA LEU A 183 7.48 -7.08 2.17
C LEU A 183 6.43 -7.24 1.05
N GLY A 184 5.16 -6.99 1.34
CA GLY A 184 4.11 -6.98 0.32
C GLY A 184 4.35 -5.93 -0.77
N MET A 185 4.80 -4.73 -0.41
CA MET A 185 5.16 -3.70 -1.40
C MET A 185 6.38 -4.07 -2.24
N LEU A 186 7.37 -4.74 -1.63
CA LEU A 186 8.51 -5.29 -2.37
C LEU A 186 8.06 -6.30 -3.43
N VAL A 187 7.13 -7.20 -3.11
CA VAL A 187 6.53 -8.15 -4.09
C VAL A 187 5.92 -7.39 -5.28
N VAL A 188 5.21 -6.30 -5.02
CA VAL A 188 4.59 -5.47 -6.08
C VAL A 188 5.64 -4.78 -6.97
N LEU A 189 6.70 -4.23 -6.37
CA LEU A 189 7.78 -3.54 -7.11
C LEU A 189 8.62 -4.53 -7.92
N ASP A 190 8.92 -5.70 -7.36
CA ASP A 190 9.65 -6.75 -8.07
C ASP A 190 8.85 -7.28 -9.27
N ALA A 191 7.52 -7.45 -9.15
CA ALA A 191 6.65 -7.75 -10.27
C ALA A 191 6.70 -6.68 -11.39
N LEU A 192 6.90 -5.40 -11.04
CA LEU A 192 7.07 -4.32 -12.03
C LEU A 192 8.39 -4.50 -12.79
N ALA A 193 9.49 -4.74 -12.06
CA ALA A 193 10.82 -4.96 -12.63
C ALA A 193 10.81 -6.16 -13.60
N ARG A 194 10.26 -7.31 -13.18
CA ARG A 194 10.10 -8.51 -14.03
C ARG A 194 9.23 -8.24 -15.26
N THR A 195 8.13 -7.49 -15.10
CA THR A 195 7.25 -7.17 -16.23
C THR A 195 7.94 -6.31 -17.29
N VAL A 196 8.77 -5.35 -16.87
CA VAL A 196 9.44 -4.41 -17.78
C VAL A 196 10.70 -5.02 -18.38
N GLY A 197 11.48 -5.74 -17.59
CA GLY A 197 12.76 -6.24 -18.04
C GLY A 197 12.74 -7.64 -18.64
N GLY A 198 11.68 -8.43 -18.40
CA GLY A 198 11.56 -9.83 -18.79
C GLY A 198 12.06 -10.77 -17.69
N ASP A 199 12.15 -12.07 -18.00
CA ASP A 199 12.53 -13.12 -17.04
C ASP A 199 13.92 -12.89 -16.39
N ASP A 200 14.79 -12.09 -17.01
CA ASP A 200 16.17 -11.83 -16.56
C ASP A 200 16.33 -10.59 -15.65
N ALA A 201 15.25 -9.84 -15.36
CA ALA A 201 15.37 -8.49 -14.79
C ALA A 201 14.84 -8.30 -13.37
N GLY A 202 14.22 -9.33 -12.77
CA GLY A 202 13.91 -9.35 -11.34
C GLY A 202 14.72 -10.39 -10.61
N ASP A 203 14.76 -10.27 -9.29
CA ASP A 203 15.44 -11.22 -8.42
C ASP A 203 14.40 -12.15 -7.76
N GLU A 204 13.65 -12.89 -8.58
CA GLU A 204 12.60 -13.80 -8.09
C GLU A 204 13.17 -14.81 -7.09
N ALA A 205 14.38 -15.31 -7.36
CA ALA A 205 15.06 -16.24 -6.46
C ALA A 205 15.44 -15.59 -5.12
N GLY A 206 15.97 -14.36 -5.12
CA GLY A 206 16.30 -13.65 -3.90
C GLY A 206 15.08 -13.14 -3.13
N LEU A 207 13.97 -12.84 -3.82
CA LEU A 207 12.67 -12.55 -3.20
C LEU A 207 12.10 -13.81 -2.53
N ASP A 208 12.04 -14.93 -3.24
CA ASP A 208 11.57 -16.22 -2.70
C ASP A 208 12.41 -16.62 -1.47
N GLN A 209 13.73 -16.50 -1.55
CA GLN A 209 14.61 -16.79 -0.40
C GLN A 209 14.32 -15.87 0.79
N LEU A 210 14.10 -14.57 0.55
CA LEU A 210 13.78 -13.62 1.62
C LEU A 210 12.43 -13.94 2.27
N ILE A 211 11.45 -14.36 1.48
CA ILE A 211 10.12 -14.76 1.97
C ILE A 211 10.21 -16.07 2.77
N ASP A 212 10.97 -17.05 2.30
CA ASP A 212 11.22 -18.30 3.01
C ASP A 212 11.92 -18.05 4.36
N ASP A 213 12.94 -17.18 4.36
CA ASP A 213 13.64 -16.75 5.57
C ASP A 213 12.69 -16.02 6.54
N ALA A 214 11.78 -15.20 6.03
CA ALA A 214 10.78 -14.50 6.84
C ALA A 214 9.75 -15.48 7.42
N ALA A 215 9.29 -16.46 6.62
CA ALA A 215 8.38 -17.51 7.05
C ALA A 215 8.99 -18.37 8.17
N ALA A 216 10.27 -18.75 8.02
CA ALA A 216 10.99 -19.51 9.04
C ALA A 216 11.11 -18.73 10.35
N ARG A 217 11.34 -17.41 10.29
CA ARG A 217 11.36 -16.55 11.48
C ARG A 217 9.99 -16.44 12.12
N ALA A 218 8.94 -16.17 11.35
CA ALA A 218 7.56 -16.07 11.84
C ALA A 218 7.12 -17.36 12.58
N ALA A 219 7.48 -18.54 12.04
CA ALA A 219 7.20 -19.83 12.69
C ALA A 219 7.95 -20.04 14.01
N GLY A 220 9.10 -19.38 14.20
CA GLY A 220 9.94 -19.44 15.40
C GLY A 220 9.56 -18.42 16.48
N VAL A 221 8.70 -17.44 16.17
CA VAL A 221 8.19 -16.49 17.16
C VAL A 221 7.18 -17.21 18.05
N HIS A 222 7.58 -17.57 19.28
CA HIS A 222 6.61 -17.85 20.32
C HIS A 222 5.83 -16.56 20.58
N ALA A 223 4.51 -16.59 20.41
CA ALA A 223 3.62 -15.45 20.64
C ALA A 223 4.11 -14.68 21.87
N ALA A 224 4.73 -13.52 21.63
CA ALA A 224 4.96 -12.57 22.70
C ALA A 224 3.58 -12.29 23.31
N PRO A 225 3.45 -12.00 24.62
CA PRO A 225 2.16 -11.61 25.17
C PRO A 225 1.69 -10.35 24.43
N HIS A 226 0.90 -10.55 23.38
CA HIS A 226 0.38 -9.50 22.54
C HIS A 226 -0.59 -8.72 23.40
N THR A 227 -0.39 -7.41 23.47
CA THR A 227 -1.43 -6.53 23.98
C THR A 227 -2.60 -6.68 23.01
N VAL A 228 -3.64 -7.38 23.45
CA VAL A 228 -4.87 -7.51 22.67
C VAL A 228 -5.43 -6.11 22.50
N HIS A 229 -5.22 -5.52 21.33
CA HIS A 229 -5.91 -4.30 20.94
C HIS A 229 -7.34 -4.70 20.58
N GLY A 230 -8.20 -4.75 21.60
CA GLY A 230 -9.64 -4.79 21.36
C GLY A 230 -10.06 -3.53 20.58
N GLY A 231 -11.06 -3.67 19.73
CA GLY A 231 -11.56 -2.54 18.93
C GLY A 231 -12.16 -2.99 17.61
N VAL A 232 -12.49 -2.00 16.80
CA VAL A 232 -13.02 -2.19 15.46
C VAL A 232 -12.30 -1.30 14.46
N GLU A 233 -12.16 -1.81 13.25
CA GLU A 233 -11.85 -1.05 12.07
C GLU A 233 -13.16 -0.47 11.55
N VAL A 234 -13.19 0.84 11.33
CA VAL A 234 -14.29 1.51 10.64
C VAL A 234 -13.75 2.06 9.32
N MET A 235 -14.31 1.55 8.23
CA MET A 235 -14.06 2.07 6.89
C MET A 235 -15.35 2.61 6.30
N CYS A 236 -15.31 3.81 5.74
CA CYS A 236 -16.47 4.35 5.03
C CYS A 236 -16.05 5.33 3.95
N THR A 237 -17.05 5.87 3.28
CA THR A 237 -16.90 6.96 2.33
C THR A 237 -17.81 8.09 2.75
N VAL A 238 -17.31 9.33 2.69
CA VAL A 238 -18.06 10.53 3.06
C VAL A 238 -17.78 11.65 2.05
N GLU A 239 -18.80 12.43 1.69
CA GLU A 239 -18.65 13.59 0.81
C GLU A 239 -18.46 14.85 1.66
N LEU A 240 -17.29 15.50 1.53
CA LEU A 240 -16.88 16.62 2.37
C LEU A 240 -16.10 17.66 1.58
N SER A 241 -16.17 18.91 2.04
CA SER A 241 -15.21 19.94 1.62
C SER A 241 -13.80 19.60 2.13
N PRO A 242 -12.73 20.15 1.51
CA PRO A 242 -11.37 19.95 2.02
C PRO A 242 -11.17 20.42 3.47
N LEU A 243 -11.89 21.47 3.90
CA LEU A 243 -11.83 21.96 5.28
C LEU A 243 -12.47 20.96 6.24
N ASP A 244 -13.69 20.49 5.94
CA ASP A 244 -14.40 19.53 6.79
C ASP A 244 -13.65 18.20 6.86
N ALA A 245 -12.99 17.78 5.78
CA ALA A 245 -12.15 16.59 5.76
C ALA A 245 -10.90 16.74 6.64
N ALA A 246 -10.27 17.92 6.65
CA ALA A 246 -9.12 18.18 7.52
C ALA A 246 -9.51 18.17 9.00
N GLU A 247 -10.65 18.77 9.35
CA GLU A 247 -11.18 18.74 10.71
C GLU A 247 -11.65 17.35 11.12
N LEU A 248 -12.35 16.61 10.24
CA LEU A 248 -12.73 15.21 10.48
C LEU A 248 -11.51 14.35 10.79
N ARG A 249 -10.43 14.50 10.01
CA ARG A 249 -9.18 13.77 10.25
C ARG A 249 -8.60 14.05 11.63
N HIS A 250 -8.65 15.32 12.06
CA HIS A 250 -8.17 15.72 13.37
C HIS A 250 -8.99 15.06 14.48
N GLU A 251 -10.32 15.17 14.43
CA GLU A 251 -11.22 14.59 15.43
C GLU A 251 -11.13 13.06 15.49
N LEU A 252 -11.03 12.39 14.34
CA LEU A 252 -10.80 10.94 14.28
C LEU A 252 -9.47 10.53 14.93
N SER A 253 -8.46 11.39 14.85
CA SER A 253 -7.15 11.14 15.49
C SER A 253 -7.18 11.37 17.01
N GLU A 254 -8.22 12.02 17.54
CA GLU A 254 -8.43 12.15 18.99
C GLU A 254 -9.15 10.94 19.59
N VAL A 255 -9.99 10.26 18.80
CA VAL A 255 -10.81 9.11 19.26
C VAL A 255 -10.26 7.75 18.81
N GLY A 256 -9.26 7.73 17.93
CA GLY A 256 -8.78 6.50 17.31
C GLY A 256 -7.33 6.56 16.87
N SER A 257 -6.88 5.48 16.26
CA SER A 257 -5.55 5.30 15.70
C SER A 257 -5.62 4.82 14.25
N SER A 258 -4.46 4.73 13.58
CA SER A 258 -4.37 4.28 12.18
C SER A 258 -5.30 5.04 11.23
N VAL A 259 -5.44 6.35 11.45
CA VAL A 259 -6.33 7.18 10.64
C VAL A 259 -5.75 7.38 9.25
N ILE A 260 -6.48 6.94 8.22
CA ILE A 260 -6.19 7.23 6.82
C ILE A 260 -7.38 7.98 6.21
N MET A 261 -7.10 9.12 5.59
CA MET A 261 -8.10 9.84 4.81
C MET A 261 -7.53 10.25 3.45
N SER A 262 -8.21 9.84 2.39
CA SER A 262 -7.84 10.18 1.01
C SER A 262 -9.06 10.59 0.20
N ALA A 263 -8.95 11.73 -0.50
CA ALA A 263 -9.87 12.08 -1.56
C ALA A 263 -9.81 11.02 -2.68
N VAL A 264 -10.98 10.65 -3.18
CA VAL A 264 -11.20 9.61 -4.21
C VAL A 264 -11.56 10.28 -5.53
N SER A 265 -12.57 11.15 -5.51
CA SER A 265 -13.12 11.82 -6.69
C SER A 265 -13.81 13.12 -6.29
N GLU A 266 -13.97 14.04 -7.24
CA GLU A 266 -14.80 15.23 -7.06
C GLU A 266 -16.26 14.84 -6.88
N ALA A 267 -16.95 15.50 -5.95
CA ALA A 267 -18.36 15.27 -5.65
C ALA A 267 -19.03 16.60 -5.27
N GLY A 268 -19.92 17.09 -6.14
CA GLY A 268 -20.57 18.39 -5.97
C GLY A 268 -19.55 19.52 -5.78
N ASP A 269 -19.62 20.18 -4.64
CA ASP A 269 -18.80 21.35 -4.27
C ASP A 269 -17.53 20.93 -3.49
N GLY A 270 -17.30 19.63 -3.32
CA GLY A 270 -16.21 19.05 -2.55
C GLY A 270 -15.69 17.75 -3.15
N TYR A 271 -15.31 16.81 -2.29
CA TYR A 271 -14.75 15.53 -2.71
C TYR A 271 -15.38 14.38 -1.94
N ARG A 272 -15.37 13.22 -2.57
CA ARG A 272 -15.59 11.95 -1.90
C ARG A 272 -14.30 11.53 -1.19
N TRP A 273 -14.36 11.28 0.11
CA TRP A 273 -13.23 10.86 0.94
C TRP A 273 -13.41 9.42 1.38
N ARG A 274 -12.38 8.60 1.18
CA ARG A 274 -12.25 7.29 1.84
C ARG A 274 -11.68 7.53 3.23
N VAL A 275 -12.33 6.96 4.22
CA VAL A 275 -11.95 7.06 5.64
C VAL A 275 -11.66 5.68 6.17
N HIS A 276 -10.55 5.56 6.89
CA HIS A 276 -10.16 4.40 7.68
C HIS A 276 -9.79 4.89 9.08
N VAL A 277 -10.29 4.24 10.13
CA VAL A 277 -9.92 4.52 11.51
C VAL A 277 -10.03 3.24 12.34
N HIS A 278 -9.09 3.01 13.23
CA HIS A 278 -9.22 2.02 14.30
C HIS A 278 -9.72 2.72 15.56
N VAL A 279 -10.83 2.24 16.13
CA VAL A 279 -11.42 2.80 17.35
C VAL A 279 -11.76 1.68 18.33
N GLU A 280 -11.83 1.98 19.62
CA GLU A 280 -12.27 1.00 20.62
C GLU A 280 -13.73 0.59 20.38
N ARG A 281 -14.56 1.55 19.97
CA ARG A 281 -16.00 1.36 19.75
C ARG A 281 -16.47 2.02 18.47
N THR A 282 -17.22 1.28 17.66
CA THR A 282 -17.80 1.78 16.40
C THR A 282 -18.56 3.10 16.57
N GLU A 283 -19.27 3.26 17.68
CA GLU A 283 -20.12 4.43 17.92
C GLU A 283 -19.32 5.74 17.99
N GLU A 284 -18.05 5.71 18.42
CA GLU A 284 -17.19 6.88 18.54
C GLU A 284 -16.82 7.44 17.16
N ALA A 285 -16.37 6.56 16.26
CA ALA A 285 -16.09 6.94 14.87
C ALA A 285 -17.35 7.43 14.15
N LEU A 286 -18.49 6.73 14.30
CA LEU A 286 -19.74 7.10 13.63
C LEU A 286 -20.31 8.43 14.13
N ALA A 287 -20.13 8.76 15.42
CA ALA A 287 -20.55 10.05 15.97
C ALA A 287 -19.75 11.20 15.34
N VAL A 288 -18.44 11.05 15.23
CA VAL A 288 -17.54 12.06 14.62
C VAL A 288 -17.84 12.22 13.12
N ILE A 289 -17.96 11.11 12.39
CA ILE A 289 -18.26 11.13 10.94
C ILE A 289 -19.64 11.74 10.68
N GLY A 290 -20.66 11.27 11.41
CA GLY A 290 -22.06 11.69 11.26
C GLY A 290 -22.32 13.16 11.61
N ALA A 291 -21.42 13.79 12.38
CA ALA A 291 -21.50 15.23 12.66
C ALA A 291 -21.17 16.09 11.42
N ARG A 292 -20.49 15.54 10.41
CA ARG A 292 -19.96 16.26 9.25
C ARG A 292 -20.57 15.82 7.92
N GLY A 293 -20.89 14.55 7.77
CA GLY A 293 -21.47 14.01 6.55
C GLY A 293 -22.09 12.64 6.72
N GLU A 294 -22.81 12.19 5.71
CA GLU A 294 -23.40 10.85 5.68
C GLU A 294 -22.34 9.82 5.26
N ALA A 295 -22.12 8.82 6.11
CA ALA A 295 -21.26 7.69 5.80
C ALA A 295 -21.96 6.72 4.85
N VAL A 296 -21.38 6.50 3.67
CA VAL A 296 -21.79 5.46 2.72
C VAL A 296 -20.72 4.38 2.62
N ASN A 297 -21.10 3.19 2.12
CA ASN A 297 -20.20 2.02 2.03
C ASN A 297 -19.46 1.74 3.36
N LEU A 298 -20.21 1.83 4.46
CA LEU A 298 -19.70 1.58 5.80
C LEU A 298 -19.43 0.09 5.99
N THR A 299 -18.18 -0.23 6.31
CA THR A 299 -17.73 -1.54 6.75
C THR A 299 -17.17 -1.40 8.16
N VAL A 300 -17.54 -2.33 9.03
CA VAL A 300 -17.04 -2.42 10.40
C VAL A 300 -16.49 -3.83 10.62
N THR A 301 -15.21 -3.92 10.93
CA THR A 301 -14.50 -5.20 11.11
C THR A 301 -13.97 -5.28 12.55
N SER A 302 -14.08 -6.44 13.19
CA SER A 302 -13.46 -6.67 14.50
C SER A 302 -11.93 -6.74 14.37
N LEU A 303 -11.20 -6.03 15.23
CA LEU A 303 -9.73 -6.11 15.32
C LEU A 303 -9.24 -7.20 16.30
N SER A 304 -10.17 -7.84 17.04
CA SER A 304 -9.89 -9.01 17.88
C SER A 304 -10.18 -10.33 17.16
N GLU A 305 -9.46 -11.40 17.56
CA GLU A 305 -9.46 -12.74 16.97
C GLU A 305 -10.84 -13.26 16.51
N ALA A 306 -10.81 -13.94 15.36
CA ALA A 306 -11.80 -14.94 15.01
C ALA A 306 -11.88 -15.96 16.15
N ASP A 307 -13.06 -16.10 16.75
CA ASP A 307 -13.39 -17.25 17.60
C ASP A 307 -13.05 -18.55 16.84
N GLY A 308 -12.07 -19.31 17.33
CA GLY A 308 -11.66 -20.61 16.78
C GLY A 308 -10.85 -21.45 17.75
#